data_AF-A0A520G7B7-F1
#
_entry.id   AF-A0A520G7B7-F1
#
_cell.length_a   1.000
_cell.length_b   1.000
_cell.length_c   1.000
_cell.angle_alpha   90.00
_cell.angle_beta   90.00
_cell.angle_gamma   90.00
#
_symmetry.space_group_name_H-M   'P 1'
#
loop_
_entity.id
_entity.type
_entity.pdbx_description
1 polymer ?
#
loop_
_entity_poly.entity_id
_entity_poly.type
_entity_poly.pdbx_seq_one_letter_code
_entity_poly.pdbx_strand_id
1 'polypeptide(L)'
;NADDLLLFAPADHHIPDAALFAQTVRSGVAAALAGNIVTFGVVPSFPSTAYGYIESGTPLADDVAGRTVMRFVEKPTADVAQGLLLKGGYLWNAGIFLVQARTLIEALRQHAPDILAACQQATAAPSTDGSFVRLNRDAFEACRSESIDYAVLEKHEHIAVIPFAGAWSDVGSWNAVANLYPADDAGNRLNGMAMALDARNTFVHAPLRPVVALGTEDLIIVDTQDAVLVASASHAEQVKDVVAMLNREGRLEATDHRRVARPWGAYDSVDAAERFQVKRLTVKPGAKLSLQMHHHRAEHWVVVKGTAKVTRDDETILVRENESVYIPLGTVHRLENPGKIMLEVIEVQSGGYLGEDDIVRFDDTYGRVTPLTAHKK
;
A
#
# COMPACT_ATOMS: atom_id res chain seq x y z
N ASN A 1 -19.02 1.74 -18.40
CA ASN A 1 -19.96 2.42 -19.31
C ASN A 1 -19.54 3.89 -19.39
N ALA A 2 -19.81 4.61 -20.48
CA ALA A 2 -19.35 6.02 -20.61
C ALA A 2 -20.06 6.97 -19.62
N ASP A 3 -21.19 6.55 -19.09
CA ASP A 3 -22.12 7.39 -18.32
C ASP A 3 -22.07 7.08 -16.83
N ASP A 4 -21.25 6.09 -16.46
CA ASP A 4 -21.07 5.70 -15.08
C ASP A 4 -20.36 6.82 -14.32
N LEU A 5 -20.81 7.05 -13.09
CA LEU A 5 -20.09 7.86 -12.13
C LEU A 5 -18.98 7.02 -11.49
N LEU A 6 -17.78 7.58 -11.50
CA LEU A 6 -16.59 6.99 -10.92
C LEU A 6 -16.17 7.83 -9.72
N LEU A 7 -16.11 7.18 -8.55
CA LEU A 7 -15.48 7.74 -7.36
C LEU A 7 -14.05 7.19 -7.26
N PHE A 8 -13.07 8.09 -7.30
CA PHE A 8 -11.68 7.77 -7.05
C PHE A 8 -11.34 8.21 -5.64
N ALA A 9 -10.87 7.26 -4.82
CA ALA A 9 -10.50 7.49 -3.44
C ALA A 9 -9.17 6.78 -3.15
N PRO A 10 -8.18 7.47 -2.56
CA PRO A 10 -6.96 6.84 -2.09
C PRO A 10 -7.25 5.80 -1.01
N ALA A 11 -6.49 4.70 -1.02
CA ALA A 11 -6.72 3.55 -0.13
C ALA A 11 -6.08 3.72 1.26
N ASP A 12 -5.28 4.76 1.43
CA ASP A 12 -4.41 5.05 2.57
C ASP A 12 -4.89 6.23 3.43
N HIS A 13 -6.06 6.80 3.12
CA HIS A 13 -6.65 7.87 3.93
C HIS A 13 -7.42 7.34 5.14
N HIS A 14 -7.43 8.10 6.24
CA HIS A 14 -8.24 7.86 7.41
C HIS A 14 -9.43 8.84 7.49
N ILE A 15 -10.64 8.29 7.37
CA ILE A 15 -11.91 9.03 7.50
C ILE A 15 -12.82 8.25 8.47
N PRO A 16 -12.93 8.65 9.75
CA PRO A 16 -13.61 7.86 10.76
C PRO A 16 -15.14 7.85 10.60
N ASP A 17 -15.74 8.93 10.09
CA ASP A 17 -17.19 9.02 9.88
C ASP A 17 -17.57 8.64 8.44
N ALA A 18 -17.78 7.34 8.23
CA ALA A 18 -18.18 6.79 6.94
C ALA A 18 -19.55 7.31 6.45
N ALA A 19 -20.48 7.62 7.36
CA ALA A 19 -21.82 8.08 7.01
C ALA A 19 -21.78 9.51 6.47
N LEU A 20 -21.06 10.40 7.15
CA LEU A 20 -20.81 11.77 6.72
C LEU A 20 -20.05 11.82 5.39
N PHE A 21 -19.03 10.97 5.24
CA PHE A 21 -18.30 10.86 3.97
C PHE A 21 -19.22 10.45 2.82
N ALA A 22 -20.00 9.38 3.00
CA ALA A 22 -20.93 8.91 1.97
C ALA A 22 -22.02 9.96 1.65
N GLN A 23 -22.49 10.71 2.63
CA GLN A 23 -23.42 11.82 2.42
C GLN A 23 -22.77 12.94 1.59
N THR A 24 -21.53 13.29 1.89
CA THR A 24 -20.76 14.32 1.17
C THR A 24 -20.50 13.89 -0.26
N VAL A 25 -20.12 12.63 -0.51
CA VAL A 25 -19.97 12.11 -1.88
C VAL A 25 -21.28 12.19 -2.65
N ARG A 26 -22.40 11.81 -2.03
CA ARG A 26 -23.73 11.86 -2.67
C ARG A 26 -24.17 13.28 -3.03
N SER A 27 -23.79 14.30 -2.26
CA SER A 27 -24.14 15.69 -2.59
C SER A 27 -23.46 16.17 -3.87
N GLY A 28 -22.33 15.59 -4.26
CA GLY A 28 -21.63 15.90 -5.51
C GLY A 28 -22.15 15.24 -6.76
N VAL A 29 -23.10 14.32 -6.65
CA VAL A 29 -23.64 13.59 -7.80
C VAL A 29 -24.25 14.55 -8.83
N ALA A 30 -25.03 15.55 -8.40
CA ALA A 30 -25.65 16.50 -9.31
C ALA A 30 -24.60 17.32 -10.10
N ALA A 31 -23.54 17.80 -9.43
CA ALA A 31 -22.47 18.54 -10.07
C ALA A 31 -21.68 17.67 -11.06
N ALA A 32 -21.39 16.41 -10.71
CA ALA A 32 -20.70 15.47 -11.59
C ALA A 32 -21.54 15.11 -12.82
N LEU A 33 -22.85 14.91 -12.65
CA LEU A 33 -23.78 14.68 -13.77
C LEU A 33 -23.94 15.90 -14.68
N ALA A 34 -23.73 17.10 -14.15
CA ALA A 34 -23.65 18.34 -14.93
C ALA A 34 -22.32 18.53 -15.68
N GLY A 35 -21.43 17.54 -15.66
CA GLY A 35 -20.17 17.54 -16.40
C GLY A 35 -18.97 18.10 -15.65
N ASN A 36 -19.07 18.35 -14.35
CA ASN A 36 -17.92 18.78 -13.55
C ASN A 36 -17.07 17.57 -13.10
N ILE A 37 -15.77 17.82 -12.90
CA ILE A 37 -14.94 16.97 -12.04
C ILE A 37 -15.10 17.49 -10.62
N VAL A 38 -15.71 16.70 -9.74
CA VAL A 38 -16.01 17.12 -8.36
C VAL A 38 -14.91 16.65 -7.43
N THR A 39 -14.22 17.57 -6.78
CA THR A 39 -13.23 17.29 -5.72
C THR A 39 -13.85 17.51 -4.34
N PHE A 40 -13.25 16.90 -3.31
CA PHE A 40 -13.67 17.06 -1.93
C PHE A 40 -12.59 17.78 -1.14
N GLY A 41 -12.95 18.93 -0.57
CA GLY A 41 -12.00 19.84 0.09
C GLY A 41 -12.14 19.79 1.61
N VAL A 42 -11.07 19.52 2.34
CA VAL A 42 -11.08 19.49 3.81
C VAL A 42 -10.79 20.88 4.37
N VAL A 43 -11.48 21.28 5.43
CA VAL A 43 -11.21 22.57 6.08
C VAL A 43 -9.82 22.55 6.73
N PRO A 44 -8.89 23.45 6.34
CA PRO A 44 -7.55 23.48 6.90
C PRO A 44 -7.57 23.85 8.39
N SER A 45 -6.90 23.06 9.23
CA SER A 45 -6.74 23.32 10.66
C SER A 45 -5.37 23.89 11.03
N PHE A 46 -4.40 23.82 10.12
CA PHE A 46 -3.04 24.37 10.26
C PHE A 46 -2.43 24.66 8.87
N PRO A 47 -1.30 25.38 8.74
CA PRO A 47 -0.72 25.68 7.44
C PRO A 47 0.20 24.54 6.96
N SER A 48 -0.40 23.42 6.56
CA SER A 48 0.33 22.27 6.01
C SER A 48 1.06 22.65 4.71
N THR A 49 2.33 22.26 4.57
CA THR A 49 3.09 22.32 3.30
C THR A 49 3.01 21.00 2.53
N ALA A 50 2.44 19.95 3.13
CA ALA A 50 2.33 18.63 2.54
C ALA A 50 1.09 18.46 1.65
N TYR A 51 0.12 19.36 1.76
CA TYR A 51 -1.17 19.28 1.07
C TYR A 51 -1.30 20.29 -0.05
N GLY A 52 -2.05 19.93 -1.09
CA GLY A 52 -2.60 20.88 -2.05
C GLY A 52 -3.73 21.71 -1.44
N TYR A 53 -3.88 22.95 -1.89
CA TYR A 53 -4.94 23.86 -1.49
C TYR A 53 -5.83 24.19 -2.70
N ILE A 54 -7.13 24.27 -2.45
CA ILE A 54 -8.17 24.60 -3.42
C ILE A 54 -8.77 25.93 -3.00
N GLU A 55 -8.62 26.97 -3.82
CA GLU A 55 -9.34 28.22 -3.61
C GLU A 55 -10.80 28.05 -4.05
N SER A 56 -11.70 28.09 -3.08
CA SER A 56 -13.13 27.97 -3.36
C SER A 56 -13.69 29.29 -3.92
N GLY A 57 -14.41 29.18 -5.04
CA GLY A 57 -15.05 30.27 -5.75
C GLY A 57 -16.48 30.49 -5.34
N THR A 58 -17.35 30.80 -6.30
CA THR A 58 -18.79 31.01 -6.08
C THR A 58 -19.54 29.67 -5.98
N PRO A 59 -20.71 29.62 -5.33
CA PRO A 59 -21.62 28.47 -5.45
C PRO A 59 -21.90 28.14 -6.92
N LEU A 60 -22.08 26.86 -7.26
CA LEU A 60 -22.39 26.43 -8.63
C LEU A 60 -23.79 26.88 -9.08
N ALA A 61 -24.81 26.45 -8.35
CA ALA A 61 -26.22 26.81 -8.52
C ALA A 61 -26.94 26.63 -7.17
N ASP A 62 -28.10 27.25 -6.98
CA ASP A 62 -28.82 27.25 -5.69
C ASP A 62 -29.22 25.83 -5.21
N ASP A 63 -29.40 24.89 -6.14
CA ASP A 63 -29.80 23.50 -5.88
C ASP A 63 -28.67 22.48 -6.04
N VAL A 64 -27.46 22.92 -6.43
CA VAL A 64 -26.29 22.05 -6.63
C VAL A 64 -25.26 22.32 -5.54
N ALA A 65 -25.00 21.30 -4.72
CA ALA A 65 -23.96 21.40 -3.70
C ALA A 65 -22.57 21.55 -4.33
N GLY A 66 -21.79 22.49 -3.80
CA GLY A 66 -20.42 22.73 -4.21
C GLY A 66 -20.17 24.16 -4.68
N ARG A 67 -18.90 24.46 -4.90
CA ARG A 67 -18.41 25.76 -5.35
C ARG A 67 -17.50 25.57 -6.54
N THR A 68 -17.39 26.56 -7.41
CA THR A 68 -16.35 26.57 -8.44
C THR A 68 -14.96 26.55 -7.80
N VAL A 69 -13.97 26.01 -8.50
CA VAL A 69 -12.57 26.11 -8.09
C VAL A 69 -11.92 27.27 -8.84
N MET A 70 -11.37 28.23 -8.11
CA MET A 70 -10.70 29.40 -8.70
C MET A 70 -9.26 29.08 -9.09
N ARG A 71 -8.56 28.31 -8.25
CA ARG A 71 -7.20 27.81 -8.51
C ARG A 71 -6.82 26.69 -7.55
N PHE A 72 -5.85 25.91 -7.97
CA PHE A 72 -5.11 24.98 -7.13
C PHE A 72 -3.75 25.58 -6.74
N VAL A 73 -3.28 25.24 -5.55
CA VAL A 73 -1.94 25.56 -5.06
C VAL A 73 -1.37 24.30 -4.43
N GLU A 74 -0.56 23.56 -5.18
CA GLU A 74 0.01 22.30 -4.72
C GLU A 74 1.25 22.51 -3.83
N LYS A 75 1.25 21.90 -2.64
CA LYS A 75 2.38 21.84 -1.69
C LYS A 75 3.14 23.17 -1.52
N PRO A 76 2.47 24.22 -1.02
CA PRO A 76 3.06 25.55 -0.87
C PRO A 76 4.21 25.56 0.14
N THR A 77 5.07 26.58 0.05
CA THR A 77 6.04 26.90 1.10
C THR A 77 5.32 27.29 2.41
N ALA A 78 6.00 27.22 3.54
CA ALA A 78 5.38 27.46 4.86
C ALA A 78 4.75 28.86 4.99
N ASP A 79 5.41 29.88 4.45
CA ASP A 79 4.91 31.26 4.40
C ASP A 79 3.66 31.39 3.54
N VAL A 80 3.63 30.72 2.39
CA VAL A 80 2.46 30.68 1.51
C VAL A 80 1.31 29.94 2.19
N ALA A 81 1.54 28.75 2.75
CA ALA A 81 0.54 27.96 3.48
C ALA A 81 -0.10 28.77 4.61
N GLN A 82 0.72 29.50 5.38
CA GLN A 82 0.24 30.39 6.44
C GLN A 82 -0.62 31.53 5.87
N GLY A 83 -0.19 32.15 4.77
CA GLY A 83 -0.97 33.17 4.08
C GLY A 83 -2.33 32.65 3.57
N LEU A 84 -2.37 31.44 3.00
CA LEU A 84 -3.60 30.81 2.52
C LEU A 84 -4.59 30.56 3.68
N LEU A 85 -4.09 30.01 4.79
CA LEU A 85 -4.91 29.76 5.98
C LEU A 85 -5.50 31.05 6.54
N LEU A 86 -4.69 32.11 6.67
CA LEU A 86 -5.13 33.40 7.20
C LEU A 86 -6.10 34.13 6.26
N LYS A 87 -5.94 34.01 4.94
CA LYS A 87 -6.85 34.60 3.96
C LYS A 87 -8.24 33.94 4.01
N GLY A 88 -8.31 32.66 4.36
CA GLY A 88 -9.55 31.87 4.33
C GLY A 88 -10.04 31.60 2.90
N GLY A 89 -11.13 30.83 2.77
CA GLY A 89 -11.68 30.43 1.47
C GLY A 89 -10.88 29.35 0.75
N TYR A 90 -9.85 28.77 1.40
CA TYR A 90 -9.10 27.62 0.90
C TYR A 90 -9.51 26.33 1.61
N LEU A 91 -9.47 25.23 0.88
CA LEU A 91 -9.66 23.87 1.37
C LEU A 91 -8.44 23.02 1.02
N TRP A 92 -8.08 22.04 1.83
CA TRP A 92 -7.08 21.04 1.43
C TRP A 92 -7.66 20.10 0.39
N ASN A 93 -6.89 19.80 -0.66
CA ASN A 93 -7.22 18.77 -1.64
C ASN A 93 -7.09 17.39 -0.99
N ALA A 94 -8.20 16.68 -0.82
CA ALA A 94 -8.21 15.34 -0.24
C ALA A 94 -7.79 14.24 -1.23
N GLY A 95 -7.45 14.55 -2.48
CA GLY A 95 -7.13 13.55 -3.51
C GLY A 95 -8.30 12.64 -3.89
N ILE A 96 -9.52 12.98 -3.46
CA ILE A 96 -10.76 12.24 -3.75
C ILE A 96 -11.53 13.04 -4.80
N PHE A 97 -12.00 12.37 -5.85
CA PHE A 97 -12.82 13.01 -6.87
C PHE A 97 -13.92 12.09 -7.42
N LEU A 98 -15.04 12.71 -7.79
CA LEU A 98 -16.21 12.09 -8.39
C LEU A 98 -16.43 12.69 -9.78
N VAL A 99 -16.54 11.83 -10.79
CA VAL A 99 -16.62 12.27 -12.19
C VAL A 99 -17.36 11.25 -13.05
N GLN A 100 -18.05 11.72 -14.10
CA GLN A 100 -18.56 10.82 -15.14
C GLN A 100 -17.40 10.28 -15.98
N ALA A 101 -17.42 8.99 -16.34
CA ALA A 101 -16.36 8.37 -17.14
C ALA A 101 -16.09 9.14 -18.46
N ARG A 102 -17.14 9.57 -19.16
CA ARG A 102 -17.04 10.41 -20.36
C ARG A 102 -16.29 11.73 -20.12
N THR A 103 -16.58 12.42 -19.02
CA THR A 103 -15.98 13.70 -18.66
C THR A 103 -14.50 13.53 -18.36
N LEU A 104 -14.14 12.48 -17.64
CA LEU A 104 -12.73 12.16 -17.35
C LEU A 104 -11.95 11.87 -18.63
N ILE A 105 -12.50 11.07 -19.54
CA ILE A 105 -11.84 10.75 -20.82
C ILE A 105 -11.69 12.00 -21.70
N GLU A 106 -12.68 12.90 -21.73
CA GLU A 106 -12.58 14.16 -22.46
C GLU A 106 -11.53 15.09 -21.84
N ALA A 107 -11.51 15.21 -20.52
CA ALA A 107 -10.50 16.01 -19.81
C ALA A 107 -9.08 15.47 -20.05
N LEU A 108 -8.89 14.14 -20.04
CA LEU A 108 -7.62 13.51 -20.41
C LEU A 108 -7.26 13.76 -21.88
N ARG A 109 -8.23 13.67 -22.80
CA ARG A 109 -8.00 13.98 -24.22
C ARG A 109 -7.52 15.42 -24.43
N GLN A 110 -8.05 16.35 -23.66
CA GLN A 110 -7.69 17.77 -23.74
C GLN A 110 -6.32 18.07 -23.12
N HIS A 111 -6.03 17.52 -21.93
CA HIS A 111 -4.89 17.95 -21.10
C HIS A 111 -3.72 16.95 -21.03
N ALA A 112 -3.99 15.67 -21.32
CA ALA A 112 -3.02 14.58 -21.25
C ALA A 112 -3.26 13.47 -22.31
N PRO A 113 -3.31 13.82 -23.62
CA PRO A 113 -3.64 12.87 -24.68
C PRO A 113 -2.65 11.72 -24.80
N ASP A 114 -1.38 11.95 -24.45
CA ASP A 114 -0.32 10.95 -24.39
C ASP A 114 -0.57 9.89 -23.31
N ILE A 115 -0.96 10.32 -22.10
CA ILE A 115 -1.39 9.41 -21.01
C ILE A 115 -2.59 8.58 -21.47
N LEU A 116 -3.61 9.23 -22.04
CA LEU A 116 -4.82 8.55 -22.52
C LEU A 116 -4.49 7.46 -23.55
N ALA A 117 -3.64 7.78 -24.53
CA ALA A 117 -3.22 6.85 -25.57
C ALA A 117 -2.45 5.65 -24.99
N ALA A 118 -1.51 5.89 -24.06
CA ALA A 118 -0.77 4.83 -23.39
C ALA A 118 -1.69 3.91 -22.57
N CYS A 119 -2.63 4.47 -21.80
CA CYS A 119 -3.62 3.70 -21.06
C CYS A 119 -4.51 2.85 -21.97
N GLN A 120 -4.95 3.39 -23.12
CA GLN A 120 -5.75 2.65 -24.10
C GLN A 120 -4.96 1.49 -24.70
N GLN A 121 -3.69 1.69 -25.05
CA GLN A 121 -2.82 0.62 -25.54
C GLN A 121 -2.57 -0.44 -24.47
N ALA A 122 -2.30 -0.02 -23.23
CA ALA A 122 -2.05 -0.91 -22.11
C ALA A 122 -3.25 -1.80 -21.76
N THR A 123 -4.47 -1.33 -22.04
CA THR A 123 -5.73 -2.02 -21.74
C THR A 123 -6.37 -2.73 -22.94
N ALA A 124 -5.84 -2.57 -24.16
CA ALA A 124 -6.42 -3.16 -25.37
C ALA A 124 -6.32 -4.70 -25.42
N ALA A 125 -5.25 -5.26 -24.87
CA ALA A 125 -5.00 -6.69 -24.82
C ALA A 125 -4.38 -7.09 -23.47
N PRO A 126 -5.16 -7.00 -22.37
CA PRO A 126 -4.65 -7.35 -21.06
C PRO A 126 -4.43 -8.87 -21.01
N SER A 127 -3.41 -9.30 -20.27
CA SER A 127 -3.26 -10.71 -19.95
C SER A 127 -4.00 -11.03 -18.64
N THR A 128 -4.53 -12.24 -18.55
CA THR A 128 -5.17 -12.73 -17.33
C THR A 128 -4.21 -13.63 -16.57
N ASP A 129 -4.00 -13.32 -15.29
CA ASP A 129 -3.16 -14.06 -14.36
C ASP A 129 -4.02 -14.50 -13.17
N GLY A 130 -4.68 -15.66 -13.31
CA GLY A 130 -5.68 -16.12 -12.35
C GLY A 130 -6.85 -15.14 -12.24
N SER A 131 -7.00 -14.52 -11.06
CA SER A 131 -8.01 -13.48 -10.80
C SER A 131 -7.54 -12.06 -11.15
N PHE A 132 -6.30 -11.89 -11.61
CA PHE A 132 -5.73 -10.59 -11.93
C PHE A 132 -5.85 -10.30 -13.42
N VAL A 133 -6.18 -9.05 -13.73
CA VAL A 133 -6.04 -8.46 -15.07
C VAL A 133 -4.73 -7.69 -15.07
N ARG A 134 -3.78 -8.10 -15.91
CA ARG A 134 -2.47 -7.48 -16.05
C ARG A 134 -2.47 -6.59 -17.29
N LEU A 135 -2.08 -5.34 -17.13
CA LEU A 135 -1.87 -4.41 -18.24
C LEU A 135 -0.69 -4.86 -19.10
N ASN A 136 -0.70 -4.49 -20.38
CA ASN A 136 0.48 -4.65 -21.22
C ASN A 136 1.64 -3.81 -20.64
N ARG A 137 2.74 -4.50 -20.29
CA ARG A 137 3.89 -3.91 -19.60
C ARG A 137 4.52 -2.78 -20.40
N ASP A 138 4.91 -3.05 -21.65
CA ASP A 138 5.67 -2.10 -22.47
C ASP A 138 4.84 -0.83 -22.77
N ALA A 139 3.54 -0.99 -23.04
CA ALA A 139 2.63 0.14 -23.24
C ALA A 139 2.43 0.97 -21.97
N PHE A 140 2.33 0.33 -20.80
CA PHE A 140 2.19 1.04 -19.54
C PHE A 140 3.50 1.72 -19.09
N GLU A 141 4.64 1.09 -19.34
CA GLU A 141 5.98 1.65 -19.07
C GLU A 141 6.27 2.88 -19.94
N ALA A 142 5.67 2.97 -21.13
CA ALA A 142 5.72 4.15 -21.99
C ALA A 142 4.83 5.31 -21.50
N CYS A 143 3.90 5.08 -20.56
CA CYS A 143 3.08 6.13 -19.99
C CYS A 143 3.93 7.04 -19.09
N ARG A 144 3.85 8.36 -19.28
CA ARG A 144 4.53 9.29 -18.37
C ARG A 144 3.99 9.14 -16.94
N SER A 145 4.88 9.21 -15.96
CA SER A 145 4.53 9.16 -14.54
C SER A 145 4.19 10.56 -14.03
N GLU A 146 2.91 10.91 -14.01
CA GLU A 146 2.40 12.20 -13.52
C GLU A 146 1.05 11.99 -12.80
N SER A 147 0.79 12.74 -11.71
CA SER A 147 -0.49 12.64 -11.01
C SER A 147 -1.62 13.28 -11.81
N ILE A 148 -2.86 12.86 -11.55
CA ILE A 148 -4.04 13.44 -12.21
C ILE A 148 -4.24 14.91 -11.84
N ASP A 149 -3.79 15.32 -10.65
CA ASP A 149 -3.85 16.71 -10.20
C ASP A 149 -3.12 17.62 -11.19
N TYR A 150 -1.86 17.31 -11.52
CA TYR A 150 -1.06 18.06 -12.50
C TYR A 150 -1.50 17.80 -13.95
N ALA A 151 -1.80 16.55 -14.29
CA ALA A 151 -2.12 16.17 -15.66
C ALA A 151 -3.44 16.77 -16.13
N VAL A 152 -4.43 16.91 -15.23
CA VAL A 152 -5.80 17.31 -15.57
C VAL A 152 -6.35 18.39 -14.64
N LEU A 153 -6.36 18.18 -13.31
CA LEU A 153 -7.18 19.02 -12.41
C LEU A 153 -6.70 20.48 -12.37
N GLU A 154 -5.41 20.76 -12.38
CA GLU A 154 -4.92 22.15 -12.38
C GLU A 154 -5.27 22.93 -13.65
N LYS A 155 -5.56 22.23 -14.75
CA LYS A 155 -5.75 22.81 -16.09
C LYS A 155 -7.20 22.80 -16.56
N HIS A 156 -8.05 21.99 -15.93
CA HIS A 156 -9.43 21.79 -16.36
C HIS A 156 -10.37 22.85 -15.75
N GLU A 157 -11.21 23.47 -16.58
CA GLU A 157 -12.05 24.60 -16.18
C GLU A 157 -13.27 24.17 -15.34
N HIS A 158 -13.85 23.01 -15.63
CA HIS A 158 -15.11 22.56 -15.03
C HIS A 158 -14.86 21.71 -13.78
N ILE A 159 -14.32 22.37 -12.74
CA ILE A 159 -14.04 21.74 -11.46
C ILE A 159 -14.92 22.36 -10.38
N ALA A 160 -15.55 21.46 -9.62
CA ALA A 160 -16.32 21.79 -8.45
C ALA A 160 -15.62 21.27 -7.20
N VAL A 161 -15.67 22.01 -6.10
CA VAL A 161 -15.24 21.54 -4.78
C VAL A 161 -16.42 21.47 -3.82
N ILE A 162 -16.51 20.36 -3.11
CA ILE A 162 -17.47 20.16 -2.01
C ILE A 162 -16.70 20.17 -0.69
N PRO A 163 -16.98 21.12 0.21
CA PRO A 163 -16.37 21.12 1.53
C PRO A 163 -16.75 19.86 2.32
N PHE A 164 -15.75 19.18 2.87
CA PHE A 164 -15.91 18.10 3.83
C PHE A 164 -15.65 18.64 5.24
N ALA A 165 -16.66 18.57 6.10
CA ALA A 165 -16.60 19.07 7.47
C ALA A 165 -16.22 17.99 8.51
N GLY A 166 -15.92 16.77 8.06
CA GLY A 166 -15.51 15.67 8.93
C GLY A 166 -14.01 15.64 9.19
N ALA A 167 -13.60 14.76 10.10
CA ALA A 167 -12.19 14.45 10.31
C ALA A 167 -11.63 13.69 9.09
N TRP A 168 -10.43 14.09 8.66
CA TRP A 168 -9.70 13.47 7.56
C TRP A 168 -8.21 13.56 7.83
N SER A 169 -7.47 12.52 7.44
CA SER A 169 -6.01 12.51 7.39
C SER A 169 -5.56 11.64 6.22
N ASP A 170 -4.52 12.06 5.53
CA ASP A 170 -3.83 11.26 4.49
C ASP A 170 -2.90 10.20 5.07
N VAL A 171 -2.70 10.18 6.40
CA VAL A 171 -1.79 9.26 7.11
C VAL A 171 -0.36 9.28 6.50
N GLY A 172 0.04 10.42 5.92
CA GLY A 172 1.27 10.55 5.14
C GLY A 172 2.57 10.56 5.95
N SER A 173 2.49 10.71 7.28
CA SER A 173 3.66 10.68 8.16
C SER A 173 3.37 10.07 9.53
N TRP A 174 4.42 9.73 10.27
CA TRP A 174 4.29 9.17 11.61
C TRP A 174 3.65 10.14 12.61
N ASN A 175 3.74 11.45 12.38
CA ASN A 175 2.98 12.43 13.15
C ASN A 175 1.47 12.28 12.91
N ALA A 176 1.05 12.07 11.65
CA ALA A 176 -0.35 11.83 11.33
C ALA A 176 -0.86 10.55 12.00
N VAL A 177 -0.07 9.46 11.95
CA VAL A 177 -0.37 8.21 12.66
C VAL A 177 -0.47 8.43 14.17
N ALA A 178 0.48 9.15 14.77
CA ALA A 178 0.48 9.43 16.21
C ALA A 178 -0.82 10.12 16.63
N ASN A 179 -1.29 11.11 15.87
CA ASN A 179 -2.52 11.86 16.17
C ASN A 179 -3.80 11.02 16.15
N LEU A 180 -3.78 9.80 15.60
CA LEU A 180 -4.89 8.86 15.64
C LEU A 180 -5.07 8.20 17.02
N TYR A 181 -4.05 8.24 17.87
CA TYR A 181 -4.08 7.65 19.21
C TYR A 181 -4.35 8.71 20.26
N PRO A 182 -5.13 8.43 21.32
CA PRO A 182 -5.30 9.38 22.42
C PRO A 182 -3.96 9.66 23.11
N ALA A 183 -3.79 10.91 23.57
CA ALA A 183 -2.65 11.30 24.37
C ALA A 183 -2.93 11.10 25.87
N ASP A 184 -1.89 10.81 26.65
CA ASP A 184 -1.92 10.86 28.12
C ASP A 184 -1.71 12.31 28.64
N ASP A 185 -1.69 12.47 29.97
CA ASP A 185 -1.51 13.77 30.63
C ASP A 185 -0.16 14.45 30.32
N ALA A 186 0.84 13.68 29.88
CA ALA A 186 2.16 14.17 29.49
C ALA A 186 2.30 14.34 27.97
N GLY A 187 1.22 14.17 27.21
CA GLY A 187 1.19 14.29 25.75
C GLY A 187 1.72 13.05 25.02
N ASN A 188 2.07 11.97 25.71
CA ASN A 188 2.55 10.74 25.07
C ASN A 188 1.40 9.99 24.43
N ARG A 189 1.71 9.30 23.33
CA ARG A 189 0.76 8.49 22.58
C ARG A 189 1.33 7.09 22.42
N LEU A 190 0.68 6.09 23.00
CA LEU A 190 1.23 4.74 23.13
C LEU A 190 0.34 3.71 22.42
N ASN A 191 0.94 2.79 21.66
CA ASN A 191 0.26 1.68 21.02
C ASN A 191 1.01 0.36 21.21
N GLY A 192 0.28 -0.71 21.55
CA GLY A 192 0.81 -2.05 21.71
C GLY A 192 1.46 -2.24 23.09
N MET A 193 2.66 -2.80 23.10
CA MET A 193 3.47 -3.03 24.31
C MET A 193 4.33 -1.80 24.67
N ALA A 194 3.87 -0.62 24.28
CA ALA A 194 4.54 0.65 24.52
C ALA A 194 4.39 1.10 25.98
N MET A 195 5.47 1.60 26.56
CA MET A 195 5.51 2.15 27.91
C MET A 195 6.25 3.48 27.91
N ALA A 196 5.83 4.39 28.78
CA ALA A 196 6.50 5.67 29.01
C ALA A 196 6.75 5.84 30.50
N LEU A 197 7.96 6.30 30.85
CA LEU A 197 8.34 6.69 32.20
C LEU A 197 9.14 7.98 32.11
N ASP A 198 8.69 9.03 32.78
CA ASP A 198 9.30 10.37 32.69
C ASP A 198 9.48 10.88 31.24
N ALA A 199 8.58 10.48 30.33
CA ALA A 199 8.59 10.92 28.94
C ALA A 199 7.47 11.94 28.67
N ARG A 200 7.68 12.82 27.68
CA ARG A 200 6.69 13.82 27.25
C ARG A 200 6.57 13.86 25.74
N ASN A 201 5.36 14.11 25.23
CA ASN A 201 5.08 14.24 23.79
C ASN A 201 5.71 13.13 22.92
N THR A 202 5.90 11.93 23.48
CA THR A 202 6.54 10.82 22.77
C THR A 202 5.48 9.89 22.20
N PHE A 203 5.56 9.61 20.90
CA PHE A 203 4.78 8.55 20.26
C PHE A 203 5.58 7.25 20.25
N VAL A 204 4.97 6.16 20.74
CA VAL A 204 5.57 4.82 20.67
C VAL A 204 4.58 3.85 20.02
N HIS A 205 4.98 3.27 18.89
CA HIS A 205 4.29 2.19 18.22
C HIS A 205 5.06 0.88 18.42
N ALA A 206 4.53 -0.04 19.24
CA ALA A 206 5.22 -1.27 19.61
C ALA A 206 4.29 -2.50 19.59
N PRO A 207 3.84 -2.98 18.41
CA PRO A 207 2.92 -4.10 18.30
C PRO A 207 3.54 -5.48 18.62
N LEU A 208 4.87 -5.59 18.75
CA LEU A 208 5.56 -6.89 18.78
C LEU A 208 6.26 -7.20 20.09
N ARG A 209 6.98 -6.24 20.66
CA ARG A 209 7.79 -6.42 21.86
C ARG A 209 7.68 -5.18 22.77
N PRO A 210 7.99 -5.30 24.06
CA PRO A 210 8.03 -4.14 24.95
C PRO A 210 9.00 -3.07 24.44
N VAL A 211 8.53 -1.82 24.37
CA VAL A 211 9.35 -0.65 24.06
C VAL A 211 9.08 0.40 25.13
N VAL A 212 10.14 0.84 25.81
CA VAL A 212 10.05 1.78 26.94
C VAL A 212 10.74 3.08 26.58
N ALA A 213 9.98 4.17 26.54
CA ALA A 213 10.49 5.52 26.46
C ALA A 213 10.75 6.05 27.88
N LEU A 214 12.03 6.28 28.22
CA LEU A 214 12.46 6.71 29.55
C LEU A 214 13.17 8.06 29.48
N GLY A 215 12.62 9.11 30.10
CA GLY A 215 13.26 10.43 30.15
C GLY A 215 13.33 11.16 28.80
N THR A 216 12.51 10.75 27.83
CA THR A 216 12.55 11.27 26.45
C THR A 216 11.49 12.32 26.19
N GLU A 217 11.78 13.27 25.31
CA GLU A 217 10.84 14.30 24.88
C GLU A 217 10.76 14.41 23.35
N ASP A 218 9.56 14.64 22.82
CA ASP A 218 9.28 14.93 21.40
C ASP A 218 9.84 13.88 20.41
N LEU A 219 9.73 12.60 20.76
CA LEU A 219 10.19 11.48 19.93
C LEU A 219 9.04 10.71 19.26
N ILE A 220 9.38 10.09 18.14
CA ILE A 220 8.64 9.04 17.46
C ILE A 220 9.48 7.78 17.53
N ILE A 221 8.94 6.74 18.16
CA ILE A 221 9.57 5.43 18.27
C ILE A 221 8.64 4.40 17.63
N VAL A 222 9.11 3.71 16.59
CA VAL A 222 8.32 2.73 15.86
C VAL A 222 9.10 1.43 15.80
N ASP A 223 8.59 0.38 16.45
CA ASP A 223 9.09 -0.98 16.36
C ASP A 223 8.22 -1.78 15.38
N THR A 224 8.87 -2.31 14.35
CA THR A 224 8.26 -3.23 13.38
C THR A 224 9.03 -4.55 13.37
N GLN A 225 8.63 -5.50 12.53
CA GLN A 225 9.19 -6.86 12.57
C GLN A 225 10.64 -6.91 12.08
N ASP A 226 11.03 -5.96 11.26
CA ASP A 226 12.30 -5.88 10.55
C ASP A 226 13.12 -4.64 10.92
N ALA A 227 12.49 -3.54 11.35
CA ALA A 227 13.22 -2.32 11.73
C ALA A 227 12.66 -1.61 12.97
N VAL A 228 13.53 -0.83 13.60
CA VAL A 228 13.16 0.17 14.63
C VAL A 228 13.54 1.56 14.12
N LEU A 229 12.56 2.47 14.10
CA LEU A 229 12.78 3.90 13.85
C LEU A 229 12.73 4.65 15.18
N VAL A 230 13.73 5.50 15.42
CA VAL A 230 13.72 6.52 16.47
C VAL A 230 14.01 7.86 15.81
N ALA A 231 13.07 8.78 15.88
CA ALA A 231 13.19 10.09 15.26
C ALA A 231 12.63 11.18 16.18
N SER A 232 13.13 12.40 16.06
CA SER A 232 12.39 13.55 16.60
C SER A 232 11.09 13.72 15.81
N ALA A 233 10.00 14.08 16.49
CA ALA A 233 8.71 14.37 15.87
C ALA A 233 8.81 15.46 14.78
N SER A 234 9.75 16.41 14.94
CA SER A 234 10.03 17.46 13.95
C SER A 234 10.65 16.96 12.63
N HIS A 235 11.17 15.72 12.61
CA HIS A 235 11.86 15.12 11.47
C HIS A 235 11.06 13.99 10.82
N ALA A 236 9.78 13.80 11.18
CA ALA A 236 8.95 12.71 10.66
C ALA A 236 8.88 12.65 9.12
N GLU A 237 8.89 13.81 8.45
CA GLU A 237 8.86 13.92 6.98
C GLU A 237 10.17 13.47 6.30
N GLN A 238 11.28 13.37 7.03
CA GLN A 238 12.59 12.96 6.52
C GLN A 238 12.77 11.43 6.49
N VAL A 239 11.78 10.65 6.91
CA VAL A 239 11.83 9.18 6.85
C VAL A 239 12.06 8.69 5.42
N LYS A 240 11.56 9.41 4.41
CA LYS A 240 11.85 9.13 2.99
C LYS A 240 13.36 9.17 2.66
N ASP A 241 14.11 10.06 3.30
CA ASP A 241 15.55 10.21 3.08
C ASP A 241 16.31 9.04 3.72
N VAL A 242 15.82 8.55 4.87
CA VAL A 242 16.30 7.32 5.51
C VAL A 242 16.05 6.11 4.62
N VAL A 243 14.85 5.98 4.03
CA VAL A 243 14.55 4.90 3.07
C VAL A 243 15.48 4.96 1.86
N ALA A 244 15.72 6.17 1.31
CA ALA A 244 16.67 6.36 0.21
C ALA A 244 18.12 6.01 0.60
N MET A 245 18.53 6.30 1.84
CA MET A 245 19.83 5.88 2.38
C MET A 245 19.93 4.35 2.46
N LEU A 246 18.96 3.68 3.08
CA LEU A 246 18.92 2.22 3.23
C LEU A 246 18.93 1.51 1.87
N ASN A 247 18.21 2.04 0.87
CA ASN A 247 18.25 1.54 -0.51
C ASN A 247 19.65 1.60 -1.12
N ARG A 248 20.38 2.72 -0.94
CA ARG A 248 21.77 2.85 -1.44
C ARG A 248 22.72 1.89 -0.76
N GLU A 249 22.46 1.54 0.49
CA GLU A 249 23.23 0.55 1.25
C GLU A 249 22.83 -0.91 0.94
N GLY A 250 21.82 -1.14 0.09
CA GLY A 250 21.33 -2.48 -0.22
C GLY A 250 20.67 -3.18 0.97
N ARG A 251 20.08 -2.41 1.89
CA ARG A 251 19.37 -2.93 3.07
C ARG A 251 17.99 -3.47 2.67
N LEU A 252 17.68 -4.67 3.12
CA LEU A 252 16.44 -5.36 2.76
C LEU A 252 15.21 -4.66 3.35
N GLU A 253 15.35 -4.01 4.50
CA GLU A 253 14.26 -3.31 5.21
C GLU A 253 13.63 -2.18 4.36
N ALA A 254 14.34 -1.68 3.33
CA ALA A 254 13.83 -0.66 2.42
C ALA A 254 13.19 -1.21 1.14
N THR A 255 13.40 -2.51 0.84
CA THR A 255 13.04 -3.11 -0.46
C THR A 255 12.12 -4.33 -0.33
N ASP A 256 12.25 -5.09 0.75
CA ASP A 256 11.53 -6.33 0.99
C ASP A 256 10.76 -6.28 2.30
N HIS A 257 9.49 -6.66 2.26
CA HIS A 257 8.74 -6.92 3.47
C HIS A 257 9.15 -8.28 4.04
N ARG A 258 9.46 -8.32 5.34
CA ARG A 258 9.73 -9.58 6.04
C ARG A 258 8.60 -10.60 5.87
N ARG A 259 7.34 -10.14 5.93
CA ARG A 259 6.15 -10.95 5.69
C ARG A 259 5.52 -10.57 4.36
N VAL A 260 5.40 -11.54 3.46
CA VAL A 260 4.88 -11.31 2.11
C VAL A 260 3.63 -12.14 1.85
N ALA A 261 2.55 -11.46 1.47
CA ALA A 261 1.31 -12.10 1.06
C ALA A 261 1.45 -12.78 -0.30
N ARG A 262 0.79 -13.93 -0.44
CA ARG A 262 0.70 -14.72 -1.67
C ARG A 262 -0.73 -15.19 -1.88
N PRO A 263 -1.13 -15.55 -3.12
CA PRO A 263 -2.48 -16.05 -3.37
C PRO A 263 -2.86 -17.24 -2.47
N TRP A 264 -1.91 -18.16 -2.28
CA TRP A 264 -2.04 -19.33 -1.41
C TRP A 264 -1.97 -19.04 0.10
N GLY A 265 -1.61 -17.83 0.53
CA GLY A 265 -1.40 -17.49 1.93
C GLY A 265 -0.32 -16.43 2.15
N ALA A 266 0.74 -16.75 2.87
CA ALA A 266 1.89 -15.86 3.08
C ALA A 266 3.13 -16.64 3.52
N TYR A 267 4.31 -16.02 3.38
CA TYR A 267 5.49 -16.42 4.14
C TYR A 267 6.02 -15.25 4.96
N ASP A 268 6.78 -15.56 6.01
CA ASP A 268 7.47 -14.62 6.88
C ASP A 268 8.91 -15.10 7.07
N SER A 269 9.88 -14.29 6.69
CA SER A 269 11.31 -14.55 6.89
C SER A 269 11.66 -14.33 8.36
N VAL A 270 11.83 -15.42 9.11
CA VAL A 270 11.98 -15.37 10.57
C VAL A 270 13.41 -15.08 10.98
N ASP A 271 14.36 -15.74 10.32
CA ASP A 271 15.79 -15.63 10.61
C ASP A 271 16.59 -16.02 9.35
N ALA A 272 17.81 -15.51 9.22
CA ALA A 272 18.70 -15.84 8.12
C ALA A 272 20.16 -15.59 8.48
N ALA A 273 21.04 -16.44 7.96
CA ALA A 273 22.48 -16.25 8.00
C ALA A 273 23.12 -16.82 6.72
N GLU A 274 24.45 -16.81 6.64
CA GLU A 274 25.21 -17.24 5.47
C GLU A 274 24.81 -18.63 4.93
N ARG A 275 24.40 -19.55 5.81
CA ARG A 275 24.18 -20.97 5.47
C ARG A 275 22.73 -21.44 5.62
N PHE A 276 21.84 -20.58 6.12
CA PHE A 276 20.45 -20.95 6.33
C PHE A 276 19.49 -19.77 6.22
N GLN A 277 18.23 -20.09 5.91
CA GLN A 277 17.11 -19.17 6.00
C GLN A 277 15.93 -19.91 6.63
N VAL A 278 15.28 -19.29 7.61
CA VAL A 278 14.08 -19.80 8.26
C VAL A 278 12.87 -18.99 7.79
N LYS A 279 11.87 -19.67 7.24
CA LYS A 279 10.59 -19.07 6.87
C LYS A 279 9.47 -19.72 7.66
N ARG A 280 8.48 -18.92 8.03
CA ARG A 280 7.18 -19.40 8.47
C ARG A 280 6.20 -19.26 7.31
N LEU A 281 5.70 -20.38 6.82
CA LEU A 281 4.68 -20.44 5.78
C LEU A 281 3.30 -20.52 6.45
N THR A 282 2.34 -19.73 5.97
CA THR A 282 0.93 -19.84 6.32
C THR A 282 0.14 -20.12 5.05
N VAL A 283 -0.48 -21.29 4.93
CA VAL A 283 -1.17 -21.73 3.72
C VAL A 283 -2.67 -21.84 3.98
N LYS A 284 -3.48 -21.20 3.13
CA LYS A 284 -4.94 -21.21 3.21
C LYS A 284 -5.52 -22.61 3.01
N PRO A 285 -6.69 -22.93 3.61
CA PRO A 285 -7.40 -24.16 3.34
C PRO A 285 -7.58 -24.42 1.83
N GLY A 286 -7.23 -25.62 1.37
CA GLY A 286 -7.33 -26.02 -0.04
C GLY A 286 -6.30 -25.39 -0.98
N ALA A 287 -5.43 -24.51 -0.50
CA ALA A 287 -4.38 -23.90 -1.32
C ALA A 287 -3.12 -24.78 -1.38
N LYS A 288 -2.30 -24.55 -2.41
CA LYS A 288 -1.02 -25.22 -2.62
C LYS A 288 0.03 -24.25 -3.12
N LEU A 289 1.29 -24.53 -2.85
CA LEU A 289 2.41 -23.84 -3.47
C LEU A 289 2.65 -24.39 -4.87
N SER A 290 3.50 -23.71 -5.64
CA SER A 290 3.93 -24.18 -6.96
C SER A 290 4.72 -25.48 -6.84
N LEU A 291 4.64 -26.35 -7.84
CA LEU A 291 5.57 -27.47 -7.97
C LEU A 291 6.94 -26.90 -8.37
N GLN A 292 7.94 -27.14 -7.54
CA GLN A 292 9.23 -26.47 -7.71
C GLN A 292 10.42 -27.36 -7.32
N MET A 293 11.61 -26.90 -7.66
CA MET A 293 12.90 -27.50 -7.31
C MET A 293 13.93 -26.38 -7.12
N HIS A 294 14.95 -26.65 -6.31
CA HIS A 294 16.10 -25.78 -6.10
C HIS A 294 17.38 -26.59 -6.34
N HIS A 295 18.39 -25.98 -6.97
CA HIS A 295 19.66 -26.66 -7.25
C HIS A 295 20.68 -26.55 -6.11
N HIS A 296 20.57 -25.56 -5.23
CA HIS A 296 21.67 -25.20 -4.32
C HIS A 296 21.30 -25.28 -2.83
N ARG A 297 20.05 -25.64 -2.52
CA ARG A 297 19.55 -25.78 -1.14
C ARG A 297 18.73 -27.04 -0.94
N ALA A 298 18.82 -27.57 0.28
CA ALA A 298 17.85 -28.51 0.83
C ALA A 298 16.90 -27.78 1.78
N GLU A 299 15.77 -28.39 2.09
CA GLU A 299 14.76 -27.82 2.99
C GLU A 299 14.33 -28.83 4.04
N HIS A 300 14.03 -28.33 5.24
CA HIS A 300 13.40 -29.10 6.30
C HIS A 300 12.13 -28.39 6.74
N TRP A 301 11.00 -29.06 6.58
CA TRP A 301 9.69 -28.52 6.92
C TRP A 301 9.16 -29.17 8.18
N VAL A 302 8.77 -28.36 9.17
CA VAL A 302 8.09 -28.80 10.39
C VAL A 302 6.69 -28.22 10.40
N VAL A 303 5.67 -29.08 10.46
CA VAL A 303 4.28 -28.62 10.53
C VAL A 303 3.97 -28.24 11.97
N VAL A 304 3.73 -26.96 12.23
CA VAL A 304 3.42 -26.46 13.58
C VAL A 304 1.92 -26.32 13.84
N LYS A 305 1.09 -26.38 12.79
CA LYS A 305 -0.37 -26.35 12.91
C LYS A 305 -1.04 -26.97 11.69
N GLY A 306 -1.97 -27.90 11.93
CA GLY A 306 -2.77 -28.51 10.87
C GLY A 306 -2.10 -29.75 10.25
N THR A 307 -2.35 -29.99 8.96
CA THR A 307 -1.78 -31.15 8.25
C THR A 307 -1.40 -30.74 6.84
N ALA A 308 -0.14 -30.96 6.49
CA ALA A 308 0.39 -30.74 5.16
C ALA A 308 0.26 -32.01 4.32
N LYS A 309 0.01 -31.84 3.03
CA LYS A 309 0.25 -32.88 2.02
C LYS A 309 1.45 -32.43 1.20
N VAL A 310 2.52 -33.21 1.26
CA VAL A 310 3.82 -32.89 0.66
C VAL A 310 4.07 -33.83 -0.49
N THR A 311 4.30 -33.28 -1.68
CA THR A 311 4.86 -34.03 -2.80
C THR A 311 6.37 -33.93 -2.74
N ARG A 312 7.07 -35.06 -2.88
CA ARG A 312 8.53 -35.17 -2.91
C ARG A 312 8.89 -36.21 -3.96
N ASP A 313 9.31 -35.74 -5.14
CA ASP A 313 9.40 -36.51 -6.38
C ASP A 313 8.09 -37.29 -6.64
N ASP A 314 8.17 -38.63 -6.72
CA ASP A 314 7.03 -39.51 -6.97
C ASP A 314 6.20 -39.82 -5.71
N GLU A 315 6.67 -39.38 -4.53
CA GLU A 315 6.01 -39.64 -3.25
C GLU A 315 5.05 -38.52 -2.86
N THR A 316 3.92 -38.90 -2.25
CA THR A 316 3.01 -37.97 -1.59
C THR A 316 2.81 -38.38 -0.14
N ILE A 317 3.18 -37.50 0.79
CA ILE A 317 3.24 -37.75 2.23
C ILE A 317 2.27 -36.81 2.94
N LEU A 318 1.50 -37.32 3.91
CA LEU A 318 0.79 -36.47 4.86
C LEU A 318 1.69 -36.24 6.08
N VAL A 319 1.94 -34.97 6.40
CA VAL A 319 2.75 -34.54 7.54
C VAL A 319 1.84 -33.79 8.51
N ARG A 320 1.66 -34.34 9.71
CA ARG A 320 0.77 -33.80 10.75
C ARG A 320 1.52 -32.83 11.65
N GLU A 321 0.78 -32.16 12.52
CA GLU A 321 1.35 -31.28 13.54
C GLU A 321 2.46 -31.98 14.35
N ASN A 322 3.56 -31.27 14.53
CA ASN A 322 4.80 -31.73 15.17
C ASN A 322 5.57 -32.84 14.40
N GLU A 323 5.11 -33.24 13.21
CA GLU A 323 5.89 -34.06 12.28
C GLU A 323 6.71 -33.17 11.33
N SER A 324 7.71 -33.76 10.68
CA SER A 324 8.59 -33.04 9.75
C SER A 324 8.95 -33.87 8.53
N VAL A 325 9.36 -33.18 7.47
CA VAL A 325 9.85 -33.79 6.24
C VAL A 325 11.10 -33.08 5.76
N TYR A 326 12.09 -33.86 5.35
CA TYR A 326 13.29 -33.39 4.68
C TYR A 326 13.13 -33.46 3.16
N ILE A 327 13.45 -32.36 2.50
CA ILE A 327 13.44 -32.19 1.05
C ILE A 327 14.91 -32.08 0.60
N PRO A 328 15.48 -33.14 0.02
CA PRO A 328 16.85 -33.10 -0.49
C PRO A 328 17.04 -32.10 -1.63
N LEU A 329 18.28 -31.68 -1.84
CA LEU A 329 18.67 -30.81 -2.96
C LEU A 329 18.35 -31.48 -4.31
N GLY A 330 17.81 -30.70 -5.26
CA GLY A 330 17.41 -31.20 -6.59
C GLY A 330 16.10 -31.99 -6.60
N THR A 331 15.41 -32.11 -5.47
CA THR A 331 14.12 -32.81 -5.36
C THR A 331 12.99 -31.93 -5.88
N VAL A 332 12.11 -32.48 -6.72
CA VAL A 332 10.90 -31.79 -7.13
C VAL A 332 9.87 -31.91 -6.00
N HIS A 333 9.38 -30.80 -5.47
CA HIS A 333 8.54 -30.81 -4.27
C HIS A 333 7.39 -29.79 -4.33
N ARG A 334 6.38 -30.03 -3.49
CA ARG A 334 5.21 -29.16 -3.34
C ARG A 334 4.61 -29.28 -1.94
N LEU A 335 4.20 -28.14 -1.37
CA LEU A 335 3.41 -28.09 -0.15
C LEU A 335 1.93 -27.79 -0.47
N GLU A 336 1.02 -28.61 0.03
CA GLU A 336 -0.43 -28.40 -0.07
C GLU A 336 -1.08 -28.40 1.32
N ASN A 337 -2.10 -27.57 1.51
CA ASN A 337 -2.99 -27.63 2.68
C ASN A 337 -4.31 -28.33 2.29
N PRO A 338 -4.45 -29.65 2.48
CA PRO A 338 -5.71 -30.36 2.22
C PRO A 338 -6.79 -30.10 3.28
N GLY A 339 -6.45 -29.40 4.36
CA GLY A 339 -7.32 -29.19 5.52
C GLY A 339 -8.34 -28.07 5.34
N LYS A 340 -9.10 -27.83 6.43
CA LYS A 340 -10.11 -26.78 6.54
C LYS A 340 -9.68 -25.60 7.41
N ILE A 341 -8.48 -25.66 8.00
CA ILE A 341 -7.88 -24.60 8.81
C ILE A 341 -6.59 -24.11 8.16
N MET A 342 -6.09 -22.95 8.59
CA MET A 342 -4.76 -22.47 8.17
C MET A 342 -3.69 -23.48 8.57
N LEU A 343 -2.86 -23.85 7.60
CA LEU A 343 -1.66 -24.66 7.80
C LEU A 343 -0.50 -23.72 8.12
N GLU A 344 0.26 -24.01 9.17
CA GLU A 344 1.49 -23.28 9.49
C GLU A 344 2.68 -24.25 9.47
N VAL A 345 3.73 -23.88 8.74
CA VAL A 345 4.95 -24.68 8.56
C VAL A 345 6.17 -23.81 8.81
N ILE A 346 7.12 -24.32 9.59
CA ILE A 346 8.46 -23.74 9.68
C ILE A 346 9.34 -24.45 8.66
N GLU A 347 9.83 -23.68 7.69
CA GLU A 347 10.75 -24.11 6.66
C GLU A 347 12.15 -23.63 7.02
N VAL A 348 13.10 -24.57 7.14
CA VAL A 348 14.52 -24.28 7.26
C VAL A 348 15.19 -24.64 5.95
N GLN A 349 15.62 -23.63 5.21
CA GLN A 349 16.43 -23.78 4.01
C GLN A 349 17.90 -23.83 4.41
N SER A 350 18.67 -24.77 3.86
CA SER A 350 20.10 -24.92 4.15
C SER A 350 20.87 -25.19 2.86
N GLY A 351 21.91 -24.41 2.59
CA GLY A 351 22.60 -24.46 1.30
C GLY A 351 23.78 -23.50 1.19
N GLY A 352 24.47 -23.57 0.05
CA GLY A 352 25.49 -22.58 -0.31
C GLY A 352 24.91 -21.34 -0.99
N TYR A 353 23.67 -21.43 -1.48
CA TYR A 353 22.94 -20.35 -2.13
C TYR A 353 21.45 -20.48 -1.81
N LEU A 354 20.81 -19.38 -1.41
CA LEU A 354 19.43 -19.34 -0.91
C LEU A 354 18.54 -18.34 -1.67
N GLY A 355 19.03 -17.83 -2.81
CA GLY A 355 18.28 -16.88 -3.65
C GLY A 355 16.99 -17.47 -4.20
N GLU A 356 15.99 -16.62 -4.41
CA GLU A 356 14.68 -17.00 -4.99
C GLU A 356 14.76 -17.26 -6.51
N ASP A 357 15.87 -16.89 -7.16
CA ASP A 357 16.21 -17.16 -8.56
C ASP A 357 16.72 -18.60 -8.79
N ASP A 358 17.08 -19.33 -7.72
CA ASP A 358 17.36 -20.78 -7.79
C ASP A 358 16.09 -21.64 -7.99
N ILE A 359 14.91 -21.02 -7.93
CA ILE A 359 13.62 -21.72 -7.99
C ILE A 359 13.22 -22.04 -9.42
N VAL A 360 13.28 -23.32 -9.78
CA VAL A 360 12.71 -23.85 -11.02
C VAL A 360 11.24 -24.24 -10.78
N ARG A 361 10.30 -23.63 -11.51
CA ARG A 361 8.86 -23.88 -11.36
C ARG A 361 8.32 -24.73 -12.52
N PHE A 362 7.66 -25.83 -12.19
CA PHE A 362 7.11 -26.77 -13.17
C PHE A 362 5.58 -26.63 -13.35
N ASP A 363 4.88 -26.29 -12.27
CA ASP A 363 3.42 -26.11 -12.26
C ASP A 363 3.07 -25.01 -11.26
N ASP A 364 2.66 -23.84 -11.76
CA ASP A 364 2.17 -22.73 -10.94
C ASP A 364 0.77 -22.34 -11.38
N THR A 365 -0.19 -22.54 -10.47
CA THR A 365 -1.59 -22.12 -10.65
C THR A 365 -1.78 -20.61 -10.48
N TYR A 366 -0.70 -19.86 -10.22
CA TYR A 366 -0.71 -18.42 -9.95
C TYR A 366 0.12 -17.60 -10.94
N GLY A 367 0.33 -18.14 -12.15
CA GLY A 367 0.83 -17.41 -13.31
C GLY A 367 2.26 -16.87 -13.24
N ARG A 368 3.11 -17.37 -12.32
CA ARG A 368 4.54 -17.01 -12.24
C ARG A 368 5.43 -17.89 -13.13
N VAL A 369 4.85 -18.68 -14.05
CA VAL A 369 5.62 -19.42 -15.05
C VAL A 369 5.76 -18.55 -16.30
N THR A 370 6.99 -18.14 -16.62
CA THR A 370 7.32 -17.82 -18.01
C THR A 370 7.47 -19.16 -18.73
N PRO A 371 6.70 -19.46 -19.80
CA PRO A 371 6.85 -20.72 -20.52
C PRO A 371 8.31 -20.86 -20.99
N LEU A 372 8.95 -21.99 -20.64
CA LEU A 372 10.17 -22.41 -21.32
C LEU A 372 9.79 -22.59 -22.79
N THR A 373 10.16 -21.63 -23.64
CA THR A 373 10.08 -21.80 -25.08
C THR A 373 10.90 -23.02 -25.44
N ALA A 374 10.22 -24.08 -25.87
CA ALA A 374 10.86 -25.26 -26.39
C ALA A 374 11.79 -24.85 -27.54
N HIS A 375 13.10 -24.85 -27.30
CA HIS A 375 14.07 -24.88 -28.37
C HIS A 375 13.80 -26.16 -29.16
N LYS A 376 13.15 -26.00 -30.32
CA LYS A 376 13.09 -27.04 -31.33
C LYS A 376 14.53 -27.35 -31.76
N LYS A 377 14.82 -28.65 -31.80
CA LYS A 377 16.06 -29.25 -32.32
C LYS A 377 16.50 -28.67 -33.65
#